data_AF-A0A4V1UY43-F1
#
_entry.id   AF-A0A4V1UY43-F1
#
_cell.length_a   1.000
_cell.length_b   1.000
_cell.length_c   1.000
_cell.angle_alpha   90.00
_cell.angle_beta   90.00
_cell.angle_gamma   90.00
#
_symmetry.space_group_name_H-M   'P 1'
#
loop_
_entity.id
_entity.type
_entity.pdbx_description
1 polymer ?
#
loop_
_entity_poly.entity_id
_entity_poly.type
_entity_poly.pdbx_seq_one_letter_code
_entity_poly.pdbx_strand_id
1 'polypeptide(L)'
;MKFSRRDFCRVALIAGTLPASKALAALQGGAASKRPVAAGADEVVLTFLHTNDPHGRVYLPGEAQGLSRLATLIRAAQADMPNTLLLDAGDLFHGTPEEREFEGRPIIGAMNSLGYD
;
A
#
# COMPACT_ATOMS: atom_id res chain seq x y z
N MET A 1 1.54 -8.36 24.89
CA MET A 1 0.62 -9.35 24.27
C MET A 1 0.94 -9.41 22.79
N LYS A 2 1.36 -10.59 22.29
CA LYS A 2 1.81 -10.79 20.90
C LYS A 2 0.63 -11.31 20.07
N PHE A 3 0.05 -10.47 19.21
CA PHE A 3 -0.95 -10.89 18.21
C PHE A 3 -0.24 -11.69 17.11
N SER A 4 -0.70 -12.92 16.84
CA SER A 4 -0.12 -13.80 15.82
C SER A 4 -1.01 -13.85 14.58
N ARG A 5 -0.42 -14.06 13.39
CA ARG A 5 -1.11 -14.18 12.09
C ARG A 5 -2.24 -15.22 12.10
N ARG A 6 -2.17 -16.23 12.97
CA ARG A 6 -3.23 -17.25 13.16
C ARG A 6 -4.49 -16.69 13.83
N ASP A 7 -4.36 -15.64 14.65
CA ASP A 7 -5.48 -14.99 15.31
C ASP A 7 -6.30 -14.16 14.32
N PHE A 8 -5.63 -13.54 13.34
CA PHE A 8 -6.27 -12.78 12.26
C PHE A 8 -7.11 -13.68 11.34
N CYS A 9 -6.59 -14.85 10.94
CA CYS A 9 -7.35 -15.77 10.08
C CYS A 9 -8.57 -16.41 10.77
N ARG A 10 -8.56 -16.56 12.10
CA ARG A 10 -9.72 -17.05 12.86
C ARG A 10 -10.87 -16.05 12.92
N VAL A 11 -10.56 -14.75 13.02
CA VAL A 11 -11.57 -13.68 12.97
C VAL A 11 -12.25 -13.65 11.61
N ALA A 12 -11.49 -13.85 10.52
CA ALA A 12 -12.03 -13.89 9.17
C ALA A 12 -12.94 -15.12 8.91
N LEU A 13 -12.66 -16.28 9.52
CA LEU A 13 -13.43 -17.50 9.27
C LEU A 13 -14.80 -17.52 9.96
N ILE A 14 -14.96 -16.83 11.10
CA ILE A 14 -16.24 -16.77 11.84
C ILE A 14 -17.24 -15.82 11.15
N ALA A 15 -16.78 -14.90 10.31
CA ALA A 15 -17.63 -13.99 9.55
C ALA A 15 -18.36 -14.66 8.36
N GLY A 16 -18.01 -15.90 8.00
CA GLY A 16 -18.48 -16.57 6.78
C GLY A 16 -19.83 -17.29 6.85
N THR A 17 -20.50 -17.39 8.01
CA THR A 17 -21.73 -18.19 8.15
C THR A 17 -22.93 -17.48 8.79
N LEU A 18 -22.97 -16.14 8.76
CA LEU A 18 -24.13 -15.41 9.25
C LEU A 18 -25.13 -15.10 8.11
N PRO A 19 -26.44 -15.31 8.30
CA PRO A 19 -27.43 -15.06 7.25
C PRO A 19 -27.45 -13.57 6.86
N ALA A 20 -27.58 -13.33 5.55
CA ALA A 20 -27.41 -12.04 4.87
C ALA A 20 -28.25 -10.86 5.44
N SER A 21 -29.27 -11.13 6.25
CA SER A 21 -30.10 -10.11 6.90
C SER A 21 -29.47 -9.45 8.14
N LYS A 22 -28.42 -10.04 8.73
CA LYS A 22 -27.68 -9.41 9.86
C LYS A 22 -26.33 -8.80 9.45
N ALA A 23 -25.86 -9.06 8.23
CA ALA A 23 -24.63 -8.47 7.69
C ALA A 23 -24.76 -6.94 7.48
N LEU A 24 -25.96 -6.45 7.18
CA LEU A 24 -26.18 -5.02 6.93
C LEU A 24 -26.13 -4.16 8.21
N ALA A 25 -26.41 -4.75 9.38
CA ALA A 25 -26.32 -4.03 10.66
C ALA A 25 -24.88 -3.93 11.21
N ALA A 26 -23.97 -4.80 10.75
CA ALA A 26 -22.56 -4.79 11.16
C ALA A 26 -21.69 -3.79 10.37
N LEU A 27 -22.18 -3.29 9.23
CA LEU A 27 -21.51 -2.25 8.43
C LEU A 27 -21.77 -0.82 8.91
N GLN A 28 -22.79 -0.60 9.76
CA GLN A 28 -23.03 0.72 10.39
C GLN A 28 -22.25 0.92 11.70
N GLY A 29 -21.53 -0.10 12.16
CA GLY A 29 -20.70 -0.07 13.37
C GLY A 29 -19.23 0.17 13.09
N GLY A 30 -18.89 0.99 12.09
CA GLY A 30 -17.56 1.54 11.93
C GLY A 30 -17.27 2.51 13.07
N ALA A 31 -17.02 1.99 14.27
CA ALA A 31 -16.44 2.75 15.37
C ALA A 31 -14.99 3.05 14.99
N ALA A 32 -14.80 4.02 14.10
CA ALA A 32 -13.61 4.84 14.10
C ALA A 32 -13.49 5.34 15.54
N SER A 33 -12.52 4.80 16.27
CA SER A 33 -12.13 5.31 17.56
C SER A 33 -11.70 6.76 17.35
N LYS A 34 -12.67 7.69 17.42
CA LYS A 34 -12.42 9.11 17.47
C LYS A 34 -11.87 9.36 18.87
N ARG A 35 -10.59 9.03 19.06
CA ARG A 35 -9.81 9.58 20.17
C ARG A 35 -10.00 11.10 20.10
N PRO A 36 -10.31 11.77 21.21
CA PRO A 36 -10.41 13.22 21.20
C PRO A 36 -9.03 13.75 20.82
N VAL A 37 -8.89 14.24 19.58
CA VAL A 37 -7.79 15.12 19.20
C VAL A 37 -8.01 16.38 20.01
N ALA A 38 -6.98 16.75 20.78
CA ALA A 38 -7.01 17.96 21.58
C ALA A 38 -7.40 19.16 20.70
N ALA A 39 -8.46 19.86 21.09
CA ALA A 39 -8.88 21.07 20.41
C ALA A 39 -7.74 22.09 20.47
N GLY A 40 -7.18 22.44 19.30
CA GLY A 40 -6.00 23.30 19.17
C GLY A 40 -4.79 22.67 18.52
N ALA A 41 -4.87 21.40 18.08
CA ALA A 41 -3.84 20.82 17.20
C ALA A 41 -4.05 21.31 15.76
N ASP A 42 -2.99 21.79 15.12
CA ASP A 42 -2.99 22.03 13.68
C ASP A 42 -3.36 20.74 12.94
N GLU A 43 -4.39 20.79 12.10
CA GLU A 43 -4.82 19.65 11.31
C GLU A 43 -3.82 19.42 10.17
N VAL A 44 -3.05 18.34 10.26
CA VAL A 44 -2.10 17.94 9.23
C VAL A 44 -2.75 16.86 8.38
N VAL A 45 -2.99 17.16 7.11
CA VAL A 45 -3.39 16.16 6.11
C VAL A 45 -2.12 15.44 5.65
N LEU A 46 -2.09 14.12 5.79
CA LEU A 46 -1.04 13.23 5.29
C LEU A 46 -1.62 12.34 4.18
N THR A 47 -0.95 12.30 3.03
CA THR A 47 -1.28 11.44 1.91
C THR A 47 -0.35 10.23 1.90
N PHE A 48 -0.91 9.03 1.84
CA PHE A 48 -0.13 7.81 1.65
C PHE A 48 -0.29 7.32 0.21
N LEU A 49 0.80 7.33 -0.54
CA LEU A 49 0.93 6.59 -1.78
C LEU A 49 1.60 5.26 -1.45
N HIS A 50 1.08 4.15 -1.98
CA HIS A 50 1.73 2.87 -1.75
C HIS A 50 1.71 1.97 -2.98
N THR A 51 2.74 1.13 -3.09
CA THR A 51 2.79 -0.01 -4.03
C THR A 51 2.92 -1.33 -3.30
N ASN A 52 2.56 -2.41 -3.97
CA ASN A 52 2.60 -3.77 -3.45
C ASN A 52 2.81 -4.73 -4.62
N ASP A 53 3.64 -5.75 -4.44
CA ASP A 53 3.91 -6.81 -5.42
C ASP A 53 4.33 -6.29 -6.82
N PRO A 54 5.28 -5.35 -6.94
CA PRO A 54 5.73 -4.89 -8.25
C PRO A 54 6.48 -5.98 -9.03
N HIS A 55 6.93 -7.06 -8.37
CA HIS A 55 7.46 -8.26 -9.03
C HIS A 55 8.57 -7.94 -10.05
N GLY A 56 9.47 -7.02 -9.71
CA GLY A 56 10.59 -6.62 -10.56
C GLY A 56 10.22 -5.94 -11.88
N ARG A 57 8.97 -5.49 -12.05
CA ARG A 57 8.47 -4.84 -13.28
C ARG A 57 8.87 -3.36 -13.31
N VAL A 58 10.10 -3.08 -13.70
CA VAL A 58 10.61 -1.69 -13.82
C VAL A 58 10.13 -1.04 -15.12
N TYR A 59 10.38 -1.71 -16.24
CA TYR A 59 10.01 -1.24 -17.57
C TYR A 59 9.37 -2.36 -18.38
N LEU A 60 8.10 -2.16 -18.77
CA LEU A 60 7.35 -3.10 -19.59
C LEU A 60 6.82 -2.37 -20.84
N PRO A 61 7.54 -2.43 -21.96
CA PRO A 61 7.12 -1.75 -23.19
C PRO A 61 5.80 -2.34 -23.68
N GLY A 62 4.83 -1.47 -23.96
CA GLY A 62 3.49 -1.86 -24.45
C GLY A 62 2.50 -2.27 -23.37
N GLU A 63 2.93 -2.46 -22.13
CA GLU A 63 2.01 -2.72 -21.02
C GLU A 63 1.63 -1.44 -20.27
N ALA A 64 0.47 -1.46 -19.62
CA ALA A 64 0.01 -0.38 -18.73
C ALA A 64 0.69 -0.40 -17.35
N GLN A 65 1.46 -1.45 -17.05
CA GLN A 65 2.09 -1.70 -15.75
C GLN A 65 3.57 -1.29 -15.78
N GLY A 66 4.13 -1.10 -14.58
CA GLY A 66 5.57 -0.92 -14.38
C GLY A 66 5.95 0.38 -13.68
N LEU A 67 7.06 0.32 -12.96
CA LEU A 67 7.55 1.41 -12.11
C LEU A 67 7.83 2.71 -12.90
N SER A 68 8.27 2.58 -14.15
CA SER A 68 8.48 3.70 -15.09
C SER A 68 7.22 4.51 -15.40
N ARG A 69 6.04 3.88 -15.49
CA ARG A 69 4.77 4.60 -15.69
C ARG A 69 4.23 5.16 -14.38
N LEU A 70 4.36 4.39 -13.30
CA LEU A 70 4.01 4.84 -11.95
C LEU A 70 4.80 6.10 -11.57
N ALA A 71 6.05 6.22 -12.02
CA ALA A 71 6.87 7.41 -11.83
C ALA A 71 6.17 8.73 -12.20
N THR A 72 5.47 8.76 -13.33
CA THR A 72 4.75 9.96 -13.78
C THR A 72 3.57 10.28 -12.86
N LEU A 73 2.82 9.25 -12.44
CA LEU A 73 1.67 9.41 -11.54
C LEU A 73 2.10 9.81 -10.12
N ILE A 74 3.17 9.19 -9.62
CA ILE A 74 3.77 9.50 -8.31
C ILE A 74 4.24 10.95 -8.29
N ARG A 75 4.95 11.40 -9.32
CA ARG A 75 5.42 12.80 -9.40
C ARG A 75 4.27 13.79 -9.48
N ALA A 76 3.22 13.49 -10.25
CA ALA A 76 2.03 14.33 -10.30
C ALA A 76 1.34 14.40 -8.92
N ALA A 77 1.16 13.25 -8.27
CA ALA A 77 0.55 13.16 -6.95
C ALA A 77 1.37 13.90 -5.87
N GLN A 78 2.70 13.75 -5.87
CA GLN A 78 3.60 14.46 -4.97
C GLN A 78 3.61 15.98 -5.21
N ALA A 79 3.41 16.43 -6.45
CA ALA A 79 3.29 17.85 -6.77
C ALA A 79 1.98 18.46 -6.26
N ASP A 80 0.88 17.69 -6.33
CA ASP A 80 -0.44 18.15 -5.89
C ASP A 80 -0.63 18.08 -4.36
N MET A 81 0.09 17.18 -3.69
CA MET A 81 -0.08 16.88 -2.26
C MET A 81 1.25 17.04 -1.49
N PRO A 82 1.44 18.15 -0.73
CA PRO A 82 2.74 18.50 -0.14
C PRO A 82 3.18 17.57 1.00
N ASN A 83 2.25 16.87 1.66
CA ASN A 83 2.54 15.98 2.79
C ASN A 83 2.32 14.52 2.37
N THR A 84 3.10 14.05 1.41
CA THR A 84 2.95 12.71 0.84
C THR A 84 4.06 11.78 1.31
N LEU A 85 3.69 10.56 1.70
CA LEU A 85 4.59 9.44 1.97
C LEU A 85 4.41 8.36 0.91
N LEU A 86 5.50 7.93 0.29
CA LEU A 86 5.52 6.90 -0.75
C LEU A 86 6.09 5.59 -0.19
N LEU A 87 5.22 4.60 -0.01
CA LEU A 87 5.54 3.35 0.68
C LEU A 87 5.52 2.15 -0.26
N ASP A 88 6.32 1.13 0.03
CA ASP A 88 6.21 -0.18 -0.61
C ASP A 88 5.90 -1.29 0.42
N ALA A 89 4.92 -2.14 0.10
CA ALA A 89 4.45 -3.21 0.97
C ALA A 89 5.17 -4.57 0.75
N GLY A 90 6.15 -4.62 -0.16
CA GLY A 90 7.00 -5.79 -0.39
C GLY A 90 6.68 -6.57 -1.66
N ASP A 91 7.30 -7.76 -1.74
CA ASP A 91 7.35 -8.62 -2.94
C ASP A 91 7.91 -7.91 -4.19
N LEU A 92 9.03 -7.22 -3.96
CA LEU A 92 9.77 -6.47 -4.96
C LEU A 92 10.54 -7.36 -5.95
N PHE A 93 11.10 -8.46 -5.46
CA PHE A 93 12.16 -9.23 -6.14
C PHE A 93 11.68 -10.60 -6.57
N HIS A 94 10.76 -10.67 -7.52
CA HIS A 94 10.40 -11.92 -8.19
C HIS A 94 9.68 -11.60 -9.49
N GLY A 95 10.09 -12.18 -10.63
CA GLY A 95 9.23 -12.22 -11.82
C GLY A 95 9.82 -11.65 -13.10
N THR A 96 11.04 -11.11 -13.10
CA THR A 96 11.72 -10.62 -14.31
C THR A 96 13.14 -11.18 -14.47
N PRO A 97 13.61 -11.43 -15.71
CA PRO A 97 15.00 -11.85 -15.96
C PRO A 97 16.03 -10.82 -15.48
N GLU A 98 15.70 -9.54 -15.55
CA GLU A 98 16.54 -8.42 -15.11
C GLU A 98 16.83 -8.45 -13.61
N GLU A 99 15.84 -8.85 -12.80
CA GLU A 99 16.01 -9.03 -11.36
C GLU A 99 17.07 -10.10 -11.06
N ARG A 100 16.98 -11.25 -11.76
CA ARG A 100 17.92 -12.36 -11.58
C ARG A 100 19.34 -12.04 -12.06
N GLU A 101 19.48 -11.39 -13.20
CA GLU A 101 20.78 -11.07 -13.80
C GLU A 101 21.55 -10.03 -12.99
N PHE A 102 20.84 -9.03 -12.44
CA PHE A 102 21.44 -7.90 -11.74
C PHE A 102 21.21 -7.92 -10.23
N GLU A 103 20.79 -9.06 -9.67
CA GLU A 103 20.53 -9.25 -8.23
C GLU A 103 19.59 -8.17 -7.64
N GLY A 104 18.60 -7.74 -8.41
CA GLY A 104 17.62 -6.72 -8.00
C GLY A 104 18.14 -5.28 -7.89
N ARG A 105 19.44 -5.03 -8.14
CA ARG A 105 20.05 -3.68 -8.13
C ARG A 105 19.33 -2.64 -8.99
N PRO A 106 18.89 -2.92 -10.23
CA PRO A 106 18.20 -1.92 -11.05
C PRO A 106 16.83 -1.54 -10.48
N ILE A 107 16.14 -2.47 -9.81
CA ILE A 107 14.85 -2.22 -9.17
C ILE A 107 15.03 -1.24 -8.01
N ILE A 108 16.02 -1.50 -7.16
CA ILE A 108 16.37 -0.59 -6.05
C ILE A 108 16.79 0.79 -6.58
N GLY A 109 17.61 0.85 -7.63
CA GLY A 109 18.00 2.10 -8.26
C GLY A 109 16.79 2.91 -8.76
N ALA A 110 15.80 2.23 -9.34
CA ALA A 110 14.56 2.87 -9.78
C ALA A 110 13.71 3.36 -8.59
N MET A 111 13.55 2.57 -7.52
CA MET A 111 12.83 2.99 -6.32
C MET A 111 13.48 4.20 -5.63
N ASN A 112 14.81 4.18 -5.51
CA ASN A 112 15.57 5.31 -4.96
C ASN A 112 15.40 6.57 -5.81
N SER A 113 15.35 6.43 -7.14
CA SER A 113 15.13 7.55 -8.07
C SER A 113 13.71 8.13 -7.99
N LEU A 114 12.75 7.38 -7.43
CA LEU A 114 11.37 7.83 -7.21
C LEU A 114 11.14 8.41 -5.82
N GLY A 115 12.11 8.27 -4.91
CA GLY A 115 11.98 8.76 -3.54
C GLY A 115 10.97 7.96 -2.73
N TYR A 116 11.03 6.63 -2.79
CA TYR A 116 10.35 5.79 -1.82
C TYR A 116 10.90 6.04 -0.41
N ASP A 117 10.00 6.09 0.58
CA ASP A 117 10.28 6.34 2.00
C ASP A 117 10.53 5.05 2.80
#